data_AF-A0AA92HAX6-F1
#
_entry.id   AF-A0AA92HAX6-F1
#
_cell.length_a   1.000
_cell.length_b   1.000
_cell.length_c   1.000
_cell.angle_alpha   90.00
_cell.angle_beta   90.00
_cell.angle_gamma   90.00
#
_symmetry.space_group_name_H-M   'P 1'
#
loop_
_entity.id
_entity.type
_entity.pdbx_description
1 polymer ?
#
loop_
_entity_poly.entity_id
_entity_poly.type
_entity_poly.pdbx_seq_one_letter_code
_entity_poly.pdbx_strand_id
1 'polypeptide(L)'
;MSDTKISKPRGRPRRFDPDEAVATAKHLFQARGFDALGVAEITAALGINPPSFYAAFGSKLGLYRRVLDQYNRTDAIPLPDLLQSDRPIGESLTAVMEDAARRYAADPEARGCLVIESTRCDDEEARNAARVFYAAAGQVIRSHIAQKFPDKADRLADFVCSSMAGLSAMARNGVSLARLLEIARLAGKAVELELQSANG
;
A
#
# COMPACT_ATOMS: atom_id res chain seq x y z
N MET A 1 -32.43 57.93 0.47
CA MET A 1 -33.11 56.74 -0.09
C MET A 1 -32.57 56.57 -1.50
N SER A 2 -31.82 55.55 -1.89
CA SER A 2 -31.56 54.23 -1.31
C SER A 2 -30.17 53.74 -1.71
N ASP A 3 -29.44 53.14 -0.78
CA ASP A 3 -28.25 52.34 -1.07
C ASP A 3 -28.67 50.96 -1.61
N THR A 4 -28.36 50.68 -2.87
CA THR A 4 -28.54 49.34 -3.45
C THR A 4 -27.31 48.49 -3.12
N LYS A 5 -27.46 47.59 -2.13
CA LYS A 5 -26.48 46.52 -1.85
C LYS A 5 -26.42 45.54 -3.02
N ILE A 6 -25.31 45.54 -3.75
CA ILE A 6 -24.96 44.51 -4.74
C ILE A 6 -24.59 43.23 -3.98
N SER A 7 -25.43 42.19 -4.07
CA SER A 7 -25.10 40.87 -3.53
C SER A 7 -24.09 40.18 -4.46
N LYS A 8 -22.93 39.83 -3.90
CA LYS A 8 -21.94 38.97 -4.58
C LYS A 8 -22.56 37.59 -4.83
N PRO A 9 -22.47 37.01 -6.03
CA PRO A 9 -22.96 35.66 -6.26
C PRO A 9 -22.13 34.69 -5.41
N ARG A 10 -22.81 33.90 -4.57
CA ARG A 10 -22.21 32.80 -3.80
C ARG A 10 -21.64 31.83 -4.83
N GLY A 11 -20.31 31.74 -4.91
CA GLY A 11 -19.64 30.80 -5.80
C GLY A 11 -20.23 29.40 -5.64
N ARG A 12 -20.39 28.70 -6.77
CA ARG A 12 -20.89 27.32 -6.82
C ARG A 12 -20.17 26.49 -5.74
N PRO A 13 -20.87 25.78 -4.85
CA PRO A 13 -20.22 24.98 -3.81
C PRO A 13 -19.21 24.04 -4.48
N ARG A 14 -18.02 23.90 -3.88
CA ARG A 14 -17.01 22.90 -4.27
C ARG A 14 -17.75 21.57 -4.43
N ARG A 15 -17.86 21.09 -5.67
CA ARG A 15 -18.57 19.85 -5.96
C ARG A 15 -17.75 18.73 -5.35
N PHE A 16 -18.38 17.86 -4.59
CA PHE A 16 -17.75 16.64 -4.08
C PHE A 16 -17.17 15.84 -5.26
N ASP A 17 -15.87 15.53 -5.17
CA ASP A 17 -15.16 14.65 -6.10
C ASP A 17 -14.88 13.31 -5.40
N PRO A 18 -15.52 12.21 -5.85
CA PRO A 18 -15.26 10.88 -5.30
C PRO A 18 -13.79 10.45 -5.35
N ASP A 19 -13.02 10.86 -6.35
CA ASP A 19 -11.63 10.42 -6.53
C ASP A 19 -10.68 11.17 -5.57
N GLU A 20 -10.89 12.47 -5.36
CA GLU A 20 -10.19 13.22 -4.31
C GLU A 20 -10.52 12.67 -2.91
N ALA A 21 -11.76 12.24 -2.71
CA ALA A 21 -12.19 11.62 -1.46
C ALA A 21 -11.53 10.25 -1.23
N VAL A 22 -11.34 9.44 -2.29
CA VAL A 22 -10.59 8.18 -2.19
C VAL A 22 -9.12 8.45 -1.83
N ALA A 23 -8.47 9.46 -2.42
CA ALA A 23 -7.09 9.81 -2.09
C ALA A 23 -6.93 10.26 -0.63
N THR A 24 -7.88 11.05 -0.12
CA THR A 24 -7.93 11.46 1.29
C THR A 24 -8.16 10.25 2.21
N ALA A 25 -9.11 9.38 1.86
CA ALA A 25 -9.40 8.18 2.62
C ALA A 25 -8.23 7.19 2.64
N LYS A 26 -7.45 7.09 1.55
CA LYS A 26 -6.22 6.29 1.49
C LYS A 26 -5.27 6.65 2.62
N HIS A 27 -4.98 7.94 2.78
CA HIS A 27 -4.09 8.42 3.83
C HIS A 27 -4.64 8.08 5.24
N LEU A 28 -5.94 8.27 5.47
CA LEU A 28 -6.58 7.90 6.74
C LEU A 28 -6.44 6.40 7.05
N PHE A 29 -6.80 5.54 6.10
CA PHE A 29 -6.73 4.08 6.26
C PHE A 29 -5.29 3.60 6.41
N GLN A 30 -4.34 4.21 5.71
CA GLN A 30 -2.94 3.86 5.84
C GLN A 30 -2.38 4.25 7.21
N ALA A 31 -2.71 5.45 7.70
CA ALA A 31 -2.27 5.94 9.01
C ALA A 31 -2.88 5.11 10.16
N ARG A 32 -4.21 4.93 10.16
CA ARG A 32 -4.97 4.42 11.31
C ARG A 32 -5.47 2.98 11.16
N GLY A 33 -5.48 2.43 9.95
CA GLY A 33 -6.07 1.12 9.66
C GLY A 33 -7.58 1.17 9.45
N PHE A 34 -8.13 0.07 8.92
CA PHE A 34 -9.56 -0.04 8.65
C PHE A 34 -10.36 0.02 9.96
N ASP A 35 -10.04 -0.82 10.95
CA ASP A 35 -10.89 -1.02 12.13
C ASP A 35 -11.03 0.25 12.99
N ALA A 36 -9.98 1.05 13.07
CA ALA A 36 -9.92 2.25 13.93
C ALA A 36 -10.69 3.47 13.40
N LEU A 37 -11.31 3.39 12.21
CA LEU A 37 -12.01 4.51 11.58
C LEU A 37 -13.53 4.30 11.51
N GLY A 38 -14.30 5.19 12.11
CA GLY A 38 -15.76 5.24 11.92
C GLY A 38 -16.16 5.99 10.65
N VAL A 39 -17.36 5.72 10.11
CA VAL A 39 -17.93 6.50 8.98
C VAL A 39 -18.02 7.99 9.34
N ALA A 40 -18.41 8.33 10.57
CA ALA A 40 -18.49 9.70 11.04
C ALA A 40 -17.14 10.43 10.91
N GLU A 41 -16.05 9.82 11.38
CA GLU A 41 -14.69 10.37 11.28
C GLU A 41 -14.24 10.53 9.82
N ILE A 42 -14.52 9.53 8.99
CA ILE A 42 -14.21 9.59 7.55
C ILE A 42 -14.98 10.75 6.92
N THR A 43 -16.29 10.86 7.14
CA THR A 43 -17.08 11.95 6.55
C THR A 43 -16.65 13.34 7.02
N ALA A 44 -16.24 13.48 8.28
CA ALA A 44 -15.69 14.72 8.80
C ALA A 44 -14.38 15.10 8.09
N ALA A 45 -13.47 14.13 7.90
CA ALA A 45 -12.22 14.35 7.18
C ALA A 45 -12.42 14.64 5.68
N LEU A 46 -13.44 14.04 5.07
CA LEU A 46 -13.81 14.28 3.67
C LEU A 46 -14.62 15.58 3.45
N GLY A 47 -15.07 16.24 4.52
CA GLY A 47 -15.91 17.44 4.43
C GLY A 47 -17.28 17.20 3.81
N ILE A 48 -17.83 15.98 3.93
CA ILE A 48 -19.15 15.60 3.40
C ILE A 48 -20.08 15.14 4.53
N ASN A 49 -21.38 15.07 4.23
CA ASN A 49 -22.34 14.49 5.16
C ASN A 49 -22.49 12.96 4.93
N PRO A 50 -23.01 12.21 5.92
CA PRO A 50 -23.23 10.76 5.79
C PRO A 50 -24.10 10.36 4.58
N PRO A 51 -25.22 11.04 4.25
CA PRO A 51 -25.99 10.71 3.05
C PRO A 51 -25.16 10.76 1.75
N SER A 52 -24.33 11.78 1.56
CA SER A 52 -23.45 11.89 0.40
C SER A 52 -22.40 10.79 0.36
N PHE A 53 -21.86 10.40 1.52
CA PHE A 53 -20.92 9.30 1.63
C PHE A 53 -21.54 7.98 1.17
N TYR A 54 -22.71 7.62 1.71
CA TYR A 54 -23.39 6.38 1.35
C TYR A 54 -23.84 6.37 -0.11
N ALA A 55 -24.28 7.52 -0.65
CA ALA A 55 -24.60 7.64 -2.06
C ALA A 55 -23.38 7.42 -2.98
N ALA A 56 -22.19 7.85 -2.56
CA ALA A 56 -20.97 7.76 -3.37
C ALA A 56 -20.28 6.38 -3.28
N PHE A 57 -20.25 5.79 -2.08
CA PHE A 57 -19.41 4.64 -1.76
C PHE A 57 -20.21 3.41 -1.31
N GLY A 58 -21.49 3.56 -0.98
CA GLY A 58 -22.35 2.49 -0.47
C GLY A 58 -22.05 2.09 0.98
N SER A 59 -20.78 1.92 1.32
CA SER A 59 -20.32 1.56 2.67
C SER A 59 -18.87 1.97 2.89
N LYS A 60 -18.40 1.88 4.15
CA LYS A 60 -16.98 2.01 4.48
C LYS A 60 -16.12 0.98 3.72
N LEU A 61 -16.60 -0.26 3.62
CA LEU A 61 -15.96 -1.31 2.84
C LEU A 61 -15.92 -0.96 1.34
N GLY A 62 -16.99 -0.37 0.80
CA GLY A 62 -17.04 0.09 -0.58
C GLY A 62 -16.02 1.18 -0.90
N LEU A 63 -15.88 2.16 0.00
CA LEU A 63 -14.79 3.16 -0.07
C LEU A 63 -13.42 2.47 0.04
N TYR A 64 -13.26 1.56 0.99
CA TYR A 64 -12.00 0.88 1.26
C TYR A 64 -11.51 0.04 0.07
N ARG A 65 -12.41 -0.64 -0.66
CA ARG A 65 -12.08 -1.35 -1.90
C ARG A 65 -11.51 -0.39 -2.96
N ARG A 66 -12.13 0.78 -3.15
CA ARG A 66 -11.60 1.81 -4.08
C ARG A 66 -10.24 2.35 -3.65
N VAL A 67 -10.02 2.46 -2.34
CA VAL A 67 -8.73 2.85 -1.77
C VAL A 67 -7.66 1.81 -2.09
N LEU A 68 -7.95 0.51 -1.92
CA LEU A 68 -7.02 -0.57 -2.29
C LEU A 68 -6.71 -0.56 -3.79
N ASP A 69 -7.74 -0.37 -4.64
CA ASP A 69 -7.57 -0.26 -6.09
C ASP A 69 -6.72 0.94 -6.50
N GLN A 70 -6.89 2.09 -5.82
CA GLN A 70 -6.06 3.27 -6.06
C GLN A 70 -4.62 3.02 -5.60
N TYR A 71 -4.43 2.53 -4.37
CA TYR A 71 -3.12 2.19 -3.82
C TYR A 71 -2.34 1.25 -4.75
N ASN A 72 -2.98 0.20 -5.27
CA ASN A 72 -2.34 -0.74 -6.18
C ASN A 72 -1.87 -0.10 -7.50
N ARG A 73 -2.55 0.96 -7.96
CA ARG A 73 -2.19 1.67 -9.20
C ARG A 73 -1.12 2.73 -8.99
N THR A 74 -1.10 3.39 -7.83
CA THR A 74 -0.27 4.59 -7.62
C THR A 74 0.89 4.41 -6.65
N ASP A 75 0.73 3.55 -5.64
CA ASP A 75 1.64 3.50 -4.49
C ASP A 75 2.27 2.12 -4.27
N ALA A 76 1.74 1.07 -4.89
CA ALA A 76 2.34 -0.26 -4.83
C ALA A 76 3.73 -0.30 -5.48
N ILE A 77 4.52 -1.29 -5.05
CA ILE A 77 5.84 -1.56 -5.61
C ILE A 77 5.67 -1.90 -7.10
N PRO A 78 6.44 -1.29 -8.02
CA PRO A 78 6.33 -1.52 -9.44
C PRO A 78 7.06 -2.83 -9.79
N LEU A 79 6.51 -3.96 -9.35
CA LEU A 79 7.10 -5.29 -9.54
C LEU A 79 7.46 -5.57 -11.02
N PRO A 80 6.64 -5.22 -12.03
CA PRO A 80 7.03 -5.42 -13.44
C PRO A 80 8.32 -4.69 -13.84
N ASP A 81 8.56 -3.50 -13.29
CA ASP A 81 9.73 -2.69 -13.60
C ASP A 81 10.98 -3.16 -12.85
N LEU A 82 10.81 -3.73 -11.66
CA LEU A 82 11.90 -4.20 -10.81
C LEU A 82 12.30 -5.66 -11.10
N LEU A 83 11.37 -6.47 -11.61
CA LEU A 83 11.54 -7.89 -11.89
C LEU A 83 11.75 -8.17 -13.39
N GLN A 84 12.68 -7.43 -14.01
CA GLN A 84 13.04 -7.62 -15.41
C GLN A 84 13.92 -8.86 -15.61
N SER A 85 13.74 -9.57 -16.73
CA SER A 85 14.42 -10.86 -16.99
C SER A 85 15.92 -10.72 -17.29
N ASP A 86 16.38 -9.53 -17.67
CA ASP A 86 17.77 -9.18 -17.99
C ASP A 86 18.61 -8.85 -16.75
N ARG A 87 17.98 -8.65 -15.57
CA ARG A 87 18.65 -8.46 -14.29
C ARG A 87 18.83 -9.80 -13.54
N PRO A 88 19.95 -10.00 -12.82
CA PRO A 88 20.10 -11.15 -11.91
C PRO A 88 18.99 -11.18 -10.86
N ILE A 89 18.42 -12.36 -10.58
CA ILE A 89 17.26 -12.50 -9.68
C ILE A 89 17.56 -11.95 -8.27
N GLY A 90 18.77 -12.20 -7.73
CA GLY A 90 19.16 -11.65 -6.43
C GLY A 90 19.13 -10.13 -6.38
N GLU A 91 19.62 -9.47 -7.43
CA GLU A 91 19.60 -8.01 -7.56
C GLU A 91 18.16 -7.48 -7.73
N SER A 92 17.33 -8.15 -8.53
CA SER A 92 15.91 -7.79 -8.72
C SER A 92 15.13 -7.85 -7.41
N LEU A 93 15.28 -8.95 -6.65
CA LEU A 93 14.60 -9.12 -5.36
C LEU A 93 15.11 -8.14 -4.30
N THR A 94 16.41 -7.83 -4.30
CA THR A 94 16.99 -6.78 -3.45
C THR A 94 16.39 -5.41 -3.77
N ALA A 95 16.28 -5.07 -5.06
CA ALA A 95 15.68 -3.82 -5.50
C ALA A 95 14.19 -3.70 -5.10
N VAL A 96 13.44 -4.81 -5.15
CA VAL A 96 12.06 -4.87 -4.63
C VAL A 96 12.00 -4.53 -3.15
N MET A 97 12.88 -5.11 -2.33
CA MET A 97 12.91 -4.84 -0.89
C MET A 97 13.38 -3.41 -0.56
N GLU A 98 14.33 -2.86 -1.32
CA GLU A 98 14.74 -1.46 -1.17
C GLU A 98 13.63 -0.47 -1.56
N ASP A 99 12.91 -0.73 -2.66
CA ASP A 99 11.76 0.09 -3.06
C ASP A 99 10.64 0.03 -2.02
N ALA A 100 10.37 -1.16 -1.46
CA ALA A 100 9.47 -1.35 -0.33
C ALA A 100 9.89 -0.45 0.86
N ALA A 101 11.16 -0.50 1.27
CA ALA A 101 11.69 0.31 2.36
C ALA A 101 11.49 1.82 2.14
N ARG A 102 11.72 2.30 0.91
CA ARG A 102 11.51 3.71 0.53
C ARG A 102 10.04 4.11 0.63
N ARG A 103 9.15 3.32 0.04
CA ARG A 103 7.70 3.59 0.02
C ARG A 103 7.12 3.56 1.43
N TYR A 104 7.48 2.57 2.24
CA TYR A 104 6.92 2.41 3.58
C TYR A 104 7.36 3.51 4.56
N ALA A 105 8.48 4.17 4.28
CA ALA A 105 8.98 5.29 5.09
C ALA A 105 8.69 6.67 4.48
N ALA A 106 8.05 6.74 3.31
CA ALA A 106 7.90 7.98 2.54
C ALA A 106 7.07 9.04 3.25
N ASP A 107 5.99 8.62 3.92
CA ASP A 107 5.07 9.49 4.65
C ASP A 107 5.19 9.24 6.16
N PRO A 108 5.74 10.19 6.95
CA PRO A 108 5.84 10.05 8.39
C PRO A 108 4.50 9.84 9.11
N GLU A 109 3.40 10.35 8.56
CA GLU A 109 2.05 10.27 9.13
C GLU A 109 1.30 9.01 8.68
N ALA A 110 1.77 8.36 7.60
CA ALA A 110 1.14 7.16 7.03
C ALA A 110 2.19 6.09 6.66
N ARG A 111 3.05 5.74 7.62
CA ARG A 111 4.11 4.73 7.42
C ARG A 111 3.54 3.32 7.22
N GLY A 112 4.33 2.48 6.56
CA GLY A 112 4.01 1.08 6.28
C GLY A 112 3.23 0.88 4.98
N CYS A 113 2.93 -0.38 4.70
CA CYS A 113 2.19 -0.80 3.51
C CYS A 113 0.70 -0.97 3.83
N LEU A 114 -0.18 -0.19 3.19
CA LEU A 114 -1.62 -0.32 3.40
C LEU A 114 -2.11 -1.79 3.28
N VAL A 115 -1.70 -2.48 2.21
CA VAL A 115 -2.15 -3.85 1.91
C VAL A 115 -1.71 -4.85 2.98
N ILE A 116 -0.40 -4.89 3.32
CA ILE A 116 0.16 -5.85 4.29
C ILE A 116 -0.53 -5.69 5.64
N GLU A 117 -0.66 -4.44 6.07
CA GLU A 117 -1.20 -4.11 7.38
C GLU A 117 -2.65 -4.56 7.52
N SER A 118 -3.43 -4.42 6.45
CA SER A 118 -4.82 -4.82 6.41
C SER A 118 -5.07 -6.31 6.21
N THR A 119 -4.03 -7.12 5.95
CA THR A 119 -4.18 -8.59 6.02
C THR A 119 -4.47 -9.11 7.43
N ARG A 120 -4.38 -8.22 8.44
CA ARG A 120 -4.56 -8.48 9.87
C ARG A 120 -5.73 -7.72 10.50
N CYS A 121 -6.54 -7.01 9.71
CA CYS A 121 -7.69 -6.29 10.27
C CYS A 121 -8.76 -7.25 10.78
N ASP A 122 -9.56 -6.81 11.76
CA ASP A 122 -10.59 -7.62 12.41
C ASP A 122 -11.77 -7.89 11.45
N ASP A 123 -12.18 -6.87 10.70
CA ASP A 123 -13.21 -7.00 9.67
C ASP A 123 -12.80 -8.01 8.58
N GLU A 124 -13.58 -9.07 8.44
CA GLU A 124 -13.26 -10.18 7.54
C GLU A 124 -13.29 -9.78 6.06
N GLU A 125 -14.25 -8.97 5.66
CA GLU A 125 -14.38 -8.58 4.25
C GLU A 125 -13.26 -7.63 3.83
N ALA A 126 -12.89 -6.68 4.70
CA ALA A 126 -11.75 -5.81 4.48
C ALA A 126 -10.44 -6.60 4.44
N ARG A 127 -10.28 -7.57 5.34
CA ARG A 127 -9.09 -8.44 5.40
C ARG A 127 -8.95 -9.26 4.13
N ASN A 128 -10.05 -9.86 3.67
CA ASN A 128 -10.07 -10.67 2.45
C ASN A 128 -9.81 -9.80 1.21
N ALA A 129 -10.34 -8.58 1.15
CA ALA A 129 -10.03 -7.64 0.07
C ALA A 129 -8.54 -7.32 -0.01
N ALA A 130 -7.88 -7.05 1.12
CA ALA A 130 -6.44 -6.80 1.16
C ALA A 130 -5.61 -8.06 0.77
N ARG A 131 -6.04 -9.25 1.22
CA ARG A 131 -5.37 -10.52 0.91
C ARG A 131 -5.31 -10.83 -0.59
N VAL A 132 -6.30 -10.38 -1.38
CA VAL A 132 -6.26 -10.54 -2.84
C VAL A 132 -5.04 -9.82 -3.44
N PHE A 133 -4.82 -8.56 -3.07
CA PHE A 133 -3.66 -7.79 -3.53
C PHE A 133 -2.34 -8.37 -3.02
N TYR A 134 -2.30 -8.76 -1.74
CA TYR A 134 -1.11 -9.37 -1.14
C TYR A 134 -0.72 -10.67 -1.86
N ALA A 135 -1.69 -11.55 -2.13
CA ALA A 135 -1.47 -12.81 -2.83
C ALA A 135 -1.04 -12.58 -4.28
N ALA A 136 -1.64 -11.61 -4.98
CA ALA A 136 -1.26 -11.26 -6.35
C ALA A 136 0.21 -10.79 -6.43
N ALA A 137 0.64 -9.90 -5.53
CA ALA A 137 2.03 -9.44 -5.46
C ALA A 137 3.01 -10.59 -5.16
N GLY A 138 2.67 -11.44 -4.19
CA GLY A 138 3.49 -12.62 -3.86
C GLY A 138 3.59 -13.59 -5.04
N GLN A 139 2.52 -13.79 -5.79
CA GLN A 139 2.53 -14.64 -6.99
C GLN A 139 3.42 -14.07 -8.10
N VAL A 140 3.47 -12.75 -8.29
CA VAL A 140 4.37 -12.12 -9.26
C VAL A 140 5.84 -12.40 -8.89
N ILE A 141 6.20 -12.24 -7.62
CA ILE A 141 7.55 -12.53 -7.11
C ILE A 141 7.90 -14.01 -7.31
N ARG A 142 7.00 -14.91 -6.90
CA ARG A 142 7.16 -16.37 -7.06
C ARG A 142 7.36 -16.75 -8.53
N SER A 143 6.50 -16.25 -9.41
CA SER A 143 6.58 -16.52 -10.85
C SER A 143 7.89 -16.05 -11.46
N HIS A 144 8.40 -14.88 -11.06
CA HIS A 144 9.69 -14.38 -11.53
C HIS A 144 10.85 -15.30 -11.10
N ILE A 145 10.86 -15.75 -9.84
CA ILE A 145 11.90 -16.66 -9.34
C ILE A 145 11.83 -18.01 -10.07
N ALA A 146 10.62 -18.55 -10.27
CA ALA A 146 10.39 -19.84 -10.90
C ALA A 146 10.89 -19.92 -12.35
N GLN A 147 11.09 -18.79 -13.04
CA GLN A 147 11.65 -18.78 -14.40
C GLN A 147 13.07 -19.38 -14.47
N LYS A 148 13.86 -19.25 -13.40
CA LYS A 148 15.24 -19.79 -13.34
C LYS A 148 15.46 -20.76 -12.18
N PHE A 149 14.69 -20.64 -11.09
CA PHE A 149 14.84 -21.44 -9.87
C PHE A 149 13.49 -21.98 -9.37
N PRO A 150 12.81 -22.85 -10.14
CA PRO A 150 11.48 -23.38 -9.78
C PRO A 150 11.46 -24.05 -8.40
N ASP A 151 12.48 -24.86 -8.07
CA ASP A 151 12.55 -25.57 -6.78
C ASP A 151 12.80 -24.66 -5.57
N LYS A 152 13.17 -23.40 -5.81
CA LYS A 152 13.43 -22.39 -4.78
C LYS A 152 12.33 -21.32 -4.71
N ALA A 153 11.39 -21.32 -5.65
CA ALA A 153 10.45 -20.22 -5.86
C ALA A 153 9.60 -19.93 -4.63
N ASP A 154 9.00 -20.95 -4.03
CA ASP A 154 8.12 -20.78 -2.86
C ASP A 154 8.89 -20.23 -1.67
N ARG A 155 9.96 -20.89 -1.25
CA ARG A 155 10.73 -20.47 -0.07
C ARG A 155 11.35 -19.08 -0.21
N LEU A 156 11.83 -18.71 -1.41
CA LEU A 156 12.41 -17.39 -1.64
C LEU A 156 11.33 -16.31 -1.73
N ALA A 157 10.19 -16.61 -2.36
CA ALA A 157 9.05 -15.68 -2.37
C ALA A 157 8.52 -15.45 -0.96
N ASP A 158 8.39 -16.50 -0.15
CA ASP A 158 7.96 -16.40 1.25
C ASP A 158 8.95 -15.58 2.08
N PHE A 159 10.25 -15.79 1.89
CA PHE A 159 11.29 -14.99 2.54
C PHE A 159 11.22 -13.51 2.16
N VAL A 160 11.03 -13.19 0.87
CA VAL A 160 10.89 -11.81 0.39
C VAL A 160 9.61 -11.17 0.93
N CYS A 161 8.47 -11.87 0.87
CA CYS A 161 7.20 -11.37 1.40
C CYS A 161 7.27 -11.13 2.92
N SER A 162 7.90 -12.04 3.66
CA SER A 162 8.14 -11.90 5.11
C SER A 162 9.05 -10.71 5.41
N SER A 163 10.14 -10.54 4.65
CA SER A 163 11.06 -9.41 4.79
C SER A 163 10.33 -8.08 4.54
N MET A 164 9.48 -8.01 3.52
CA MET A 164 8.65 -6.84 3.24
C MET A 164 7.63 -6.56 4.35
N ALA A 165 7.01 -7.58 4.93
CA ALA A 165 6.12 -7.41 6.08
C ALA A 165 6.87 -6.89 7.30
N GLY A 166 8.08 -7.39 7.56
CA GLY A 166 8.97 -6.86 8.60
C GLY A 166 9.34 -5.39 8.37
N LEU A 167 9.73 -5.03 7.15
CA LEU A 167 10.03 -3.64 6.77
C LEU A 167 8.82 -2.72 7.00
N SER A 168 7.61 -3.15 6.63
CA SER A 168 6.36 -2.40 6.88
C SER A 168 6.17 -2.13 8.37
N ALA A 169 6.25 -3.18 9.20
CA ALA A 169 6.10 -3.07 10.65
C ALA A 169 7.16 -2.16 11.29
N MET A 170 8.42 -2.29 10.86
CA MET A 170 9.51 -1.46 11.37
C MET A 170 9.37 0.01 10.97
N ALA A 171 8.90 0.28 9.75
CA ALA A 171 8.60 1.64 9.32
C ALA A 171 7.54 2.28 10.23
N ARG A 172 6.43 1.56 10.52
CA ARG A 172 5.40 2.02 11.46
C ARG A 172 5.93 2.30 12.86
N ASN A 173 6.89 1.50 13.32
CA ASN A 173 7.56 1.69 14.61
C ASN A 173 8.61 2.79 14.62
N GLY A 174 8.68 3.63 13.58
CA GLY A 174 9.54 4.81 13.60
C GLY A 174 10.96 4.57 13.07
N VAL A 175 11.32 3.34 12.65
CA VAL A 175 12.68 3.03 12.17
C VAL A 175 13.01 3.88 10.95
N SER A 176 14.23 4.43 10.92
CA SER A 176 14.67 5.33 9.85
C SER A 176 14.83 4.61 8.51
N LEU A 177 14.61 5.33 7.42
CA LEU A 177 14.82 4.82 6.05
C LEU A 177 16.21 4.20 5.86
N ALA A 178 17.25 4.83 6.41
CA ALA A 178 18.61 4.31 6.33
C ALA A 178 18.72 2.88 6.89
N ARG A 179 18.13 2.64 8.07
CA ARG A 179 18.10 1.32 8.71
C ARG A 179 17.21 0.33 7.96
N LEU A 180 16.08 0.77 7.41
CA LEU A 180 15.23 -0.09 6.60
C LEU A 180 15.94 -0.54 5.31
N LEU A 181 16.69 0.35 4.66
CA LEU A 181 17.52 0.00 3.50
C LEU A 181 18.65 -0.97 3.87
N GLU A 182 19.28 -0.81 5.03
CA GLU A 182 20.27 -1.79 5.52
C GLU A 182 19.66 -3.19 5.69
N ILE A 183 18.46 -3.26 6.28
CA ILE A 183 17.73 -4.54 6.46
C ILE A 183 17.38 -5.15 5.10
N ALA A 184 16.87 -4.35 4.16
CA ALA A 184 16.57 -4.80 2.80
C ALA A 184 17.81 -5.39 2.09
N ARG A 185 18.97 -4.74 2.23
CA ARG A 185 20.24 -5.23 1.67
C ARG A 185 20.74 -6.50 2.35
N LEU A 186 20.59 -6.62 3.66
CA LEU A 186 20.94 -7.84 4.38
C LEU A 186 20.06 -9.02 3.94
N ALA A 187 18.76 -8.79 3.77
CA ALA A 187 17.85 -9.78 3.20
C ALA A 187 18.24 -10.13 1.75
N GLY A 188 18.62 -9.13 0.95
CA GLY A 188 19.14 -9.33 -0.41
C GLY A 188 20.36 -10.25 -0.48
N LYS A 189 21.34 -10.04 0.41
CA LYS A 189 22.51 -10.93 0.54
C LYS A 189 22.11 -12.36 0.90
N ALA A 190 21.12 -12.55 1.78
CA ALA A 190 20.63 -13.89 2.12
C ALA A 190 20.00 -14.59 0.90
N VAL A 191 19.26 -13.85 0.08
CA VAL A 191 18.73 -14.35 -1.20
C VAL A 191 19.87 -14.74 -2.15
N GLU A 192 20.88 -13.90 -2.31
CA GLU A 192 22.03 -14.20 -3.18
C GLU A 192 22.79 -15.46 -2.75
N LEU A 193 23.06 -15.59 -1.45
CA LEU A 193 23.69 -16.79 -0.90
C LEU A 193 22.85 -18.04 -1.20
N GLU A 194 21.54 -17.94 -0.99
CA GLU A 194 20.63 -19.06 -1.26
C GLU A 194 20.56 -19.43 -2.74
N LEU A 195 20.71 -18.47 -3.65
CA LEU A 195 20.80 -18.75 -5.09
C LEU A 195 22.13 -19.40 -5.46
N GLN A 196 23.24 -19.05 -4.80
CA GLN A 196 24.58 -19.59 -5.06
C GLN A 196 24.78 -21.03 -4.55
N SER A 197 24.15 -21.39 -3.42
CA SER A 197 24.25 -22.72 -2.80
C SER A 197 23.72 -23.90 -3.64
N ALA A 198 23.27 -23.67 -4.88
CA ALA A 198 22.85 -24.71 -5.83
C ALA A 198 23.82 -24.93 -7.01
N ASN A 199 24.94 -24.19 -7.07
CA ASN A 199 26.00 -24.43 -8.06
C ASN A 199 27.11 -25.36 -7.53
N GLY A 200 26.86 -26.09 -6.45
CA GLY A 200 27.78 -27.04 -5.83
C GLY A 200 27.22 -28.45 -5.77
#